data_AF-A0A4Y9SA86-F1
#
_entry.id   AF-A0A4Y9SA86-F1
#
_cell.length_a   1.000
_cell.length_b   1.000
_cell.length_c   1.000
_cell.angle_alpha   90.00
_cell.angle_beta   90.00
_cell.angle_gamma   90.00
#
_symmetry.space_group_name_H-M   'P 1'
#
loop_
_entity.id
_entity.type
_entity.pdbx_description
1 polymer ?
#
loop_
_entity_poly.entity_id
_entity_poly.type
_entity_poly.pdbx_seq_one_letter_code
_entity_poly.pdbx_strand_id
1 'polypeptide(L)'
;MYVASLLFSCQLIPAGIRKAISAWRLDRHDAPFGTLFRFHHAPWYYLLTGADFKAGEKPDMVRVSAIVEVGKEPILYVGGLDDFFFAADGQLDRIVLQQVVRRPLSSDKPAAVSHCGNAEEAESGRFYPIDGDYLVIRYSDVKTLNVQFIKLTSSPMTTEA
;
A
#
# COMPACT_ATOMS: atom_id res chain seq x y z
N MET A 1 -25.00 -28.10 -31.82
CA MET A 1 -24.13 -28.49 -30.69
C MET A 1 -22.79 -27.76 -30.66
N TYR A 2 -22.20 -27.39 -31.80
CA TYR A 2 -20.89 -26.71 -31.87
C TYR A 2 -20.84 -25.33 -31.18
N VAL A 3 -21.91 -24.54 -31.28
CA VAL A 3 -21.97 -23.19 -30.67
C VAL A 3 -22.01 -23.26 -29.14
N ALA A 4 -22.71 -24.25 -28.58
CA ALA A 4 -22.82 -24.42 -27.14
C ALA A 4 -21.47 -24.83 -26.52
N SER A 5 -20.74 -25.75 -27.16
CA SER A 5 -19.38 -26.11 -26.71
C SER A 5 -18.43 -24.92 -26.84
N LEU A 6 -18.53 -24.10 -27.90
CA LEU A 6 -17.68 -22.93 -28.08
C LEU A 6 -17.92 -21.85 -27.01
N LEU A 7 -19.18 -21.61 -26.65
CA LEU A 7 -19.56 -20.68 -25.57
C LEU A 7 -19.09 -21.18 -24.20
N PHE A 8 -19.21 -22.48 -23.94
CA PHE A 8 -18.74 -23.09 -22.70
C PHE A 8 -17.22 -23.00 -22.57
N SER A 9 -16.48 -23.32 -23.64
CA SER A 9 -15.02 -23.17 -23.70
C SER A 9 -14.59 -21.72 -23.54
N CYS A 10 -15.31 -20.77 -24.13
CA CYS A 10 -15.03 -19.33 -24.03
C CYS A 10 -15.17 -18.79 -22.59
N GLN A 11 -16.00 -19.39 -21.75
CA GLN A 11 -16.16 -18.97 -20.35
C GLN A 11 -15.20 -19.71 -19.39
N LEU A 12 -15.00 -21.02 -19.60
CA LEU A 12 -14.19 -21.84 -18.72
C LEU A 12 -12.68 -21.61 -18.90
N ILE A 13 -12.22 -21.43 -20.14
CA ILE A 13 -10.78 -21.27 -20.43
C ILE A 13 -10.22 -20.00 -19.77
N PRO A 14 -10.84 -18.80 -19.92
CA PRO A 14 -10.33 -17.60 -19.25
C PRO A 14 -10.41 -17.68 -17.73
N ALA A 15 -11.47 -18.28 -17.18
CA ALA A 15 -11.60 -18.46 -15.74
C ALA A 15 -10.52 -19.41 -15.18
N GLY A 16 -10.24 -20.51 -15.88
CA GLY A 16 -9.18 -21.46 -15.53
C GLY A 16 -7.79 -20.83 -15.61
N ILE A 17 -7.50 -20.10 -16.69
CA ILE A 17 -6.25 -19.35 -16.86
C ILE A 17 -6.09 -18.32 -15.74
N ARG A 18 -7.12 -17.52 -15.44
CA ARG A 18 -7.08 -16.52 -14.37
C ARG A 18 -6.80 -17.16 -13.01
N LYS A 19 -7.44 -18.30 -12.70
CA LYS A 19 -7.21 -19.04 -11.46
C LYS A 19 -5.81 -19.63 -11.39
N ALA A 20 -5.28 -20.16 -12.50
CA ALA A 20 -3.92 -20.67 -12.57
C ALA A 20 -2.88 -19.56 -12.36
N ILE A 21 -3.07 -18.39 -12.98
CA ILE A 21 -2.20 -17.22 -12.80
C ILE A 21 -2.21 -16.76 -11.34
N SER A 22 -3.38 -16.63 -10.72
CA SER A 22 -3.46 -16.15 -9.32
C SER A 22 -2.90 -17.19 -8.33
N ALA A 23 -3.12 -18.48 -8.58
CA ALA A 23 -2.65 -19.55 -7.71
C ALA A 23 -1.13 -19.76 -7.80
N TRP A 24 -0.58 -19.69 -9.02
CA TRP A 24 0.86 -19.90 -9.25
C TRP A 24 1.67 -18.60 -9.26
N ARG A 25 1.01 -17.45 -9.08
CA ARG A 25 1.63 -16.10 -9.03
C ARG A 25 2.55 -15.86 -10.23
N LEU A 26 2.10 -16.32 -11.40
CA LEU A 26 2.79 -16.20 -12.70
C LEU A 26 2.87 -14.74 -13.17
N ASP A 27 2.22 -13.82 -12.47
CA ASP A 27 2.21 -12.38 -12.71
C ASP A 27 3.39 -11.64 -12.05
N ARG A 28 4.25 -12.36 -11.31
CA ARG A 28 5.45 -11.80 -10.67
C ARG A 28 6.55 -11.47 -11.68
N HIS A 29 7.34 -10.45 -11.36
CA HIS A 29 8.43 -9.96 -12.20
C HIS A 29 9.49 -11.03 -12.53
N ASP A 30 9.75 -11.98 -11.64
CA ASP A 30 10.73 -13.07 -11.84
C ASP A 30 10.14 -14.31 -12.54
N ALA A 31 8.86 -14.32 -12.93
CA ALA A 31 8.26 -15.47 -13.60
C ALA A 31 8.60 -15.50 -15.10
N PRO A 32 8.87 -16.68 -15.69
CA PRO A 32 8.93 -16.79 -17.14
C PRO A 32 7.54 -16.44 -17.69
N PHE A 33 7.44 -15.36 -18.49
CA PHE A 33 6.20 -14.75 -19.02
C PHE A 33 5.43 -13.77 -18.11
N GLY A 34 6.04 -13.24 -17.03
CA GLY A 34 5.39 -12.28 -16.13
C GLY A 34 4.84 -11.02 -16.82
N THR A 35 5.47 -10.54 -17.89
CA THR A 35 4.99 -9.39 -18.67
C THR A 35 3.69 -9.63 -19.44
N LEU A 36 3.38 -10.88 -19.82
CA LEU A 36 2.15 -11.21 -20.56
C LEU A 36 0.95 -11.41 -19.62
N PHE A 37 1.20 -11.84 -18.38
CA PHE A 37 0.17 -12.12 -17.39
C PHE A 37 0.01 -11.05 -16.31
N ARG A 38 0.79 -9.97 -16.38
CA ARG A 38 0.65 -8.82 -15.49
C ARG A 38 -0.71 -8.15 -15.71
N PHE A 39 -1.47 -7.96 -14.64
CA PHE A 39 -2.73 -7.23 -14.71
C PHE A 39 -2.45 -5.73 -14.86
N HIS A 40 -2.38 -5.25 -16.11
CA HIS A 40 -2.19 -3.82 -16.41
C HIS A 40 -3.28 -2.92 -15.80
N HIS A 41 -4.47 -3.48 -15.54
CA HIS A 41 -5.58 -2.76 -14.93
C HIS A 41 -5.53 -2.69 -13.38
N ALA A 42 -4.55 -3.30 -12.73
CA ALA A 42 -4.42 -3.30 -11.26
C ALA A 42 -3.02 -2.85 -10.77
N PRO A 43 -2.56 -1.63 -11.14
CA PRO A 43 -1.22 -1.16 -10.76
C PRO A 43 -1.01 -1.10 -9.24
N TRP A 44 -2.07 -0.77 -8.49
CA TRP A 44 -2.02 -0.66 -7.03
C TRP A 44 -1.73 -1.99 -6.34
N TYR A 45 -2.17 -3.12 -6.92
CA TYR A 45 -1.91 -4.44 -6.35
C TYR A 45 -0.41 -4.70 -6.24
N TYR A 46 0.32 -4.44 -7.33
CA TYR A 46 1.77 -4.67 -7.38
C TYR A 46 2.52 -3.71 -6.46
N LEU A 47 2.10 -2.45 -6.42
CA LEU A 47 2.69 -1.42 -5.56
C LEU A 47 2.51 -1.76 -4.08
N LEU A 48 1.27 -2.03 -3.64
CA LEU A 48 0.95 -2.21 -2.22
C LEU A 48 1.40 -3.56 -1.66
N THR A 49 1.59 -4.56 -2.53
CA THR A 49 2.13 -5.87 -2.10
C THR A 49 3.65 -5.98 -2.18
N GLY A 50 4.33 -5.00 -2.80
CA GLY A 50 5.75 -5.09 -3.11
C GLY A 50 6.07 -6.27 -4.03
N ALA A 51 5.16 -6.62 -4.95
CA ALA A 51 5.33 -7.78 -5.84
C ALA A 51 6.42 -7.60 -6.90
N ASP A 52 6.89 -6.37 -7.11
CA ASP A 52 7.98 -6.05 -8.04
C ASP A 52 9.38 -6.26 -7.42
N PHE A 53 9.48 -6.58 -6.12
CA PHE A 53 10.76 -6.89 -5.48
C PHE A 53 11.16 -8.36 -5.69
N LYS A 54 12.47 -8.59 -5.90
CA LYS A 54 13.05 -9.94 -5.93
C LYS A 54 12.86 -10.64 -4.58
N ALA A 55 12.85 -11.97 -4.57
CA ALA A 55 12.60 -12.77 -3.35
C ALA A 55 13.48 -12.39 -2.14
N GLY A 56 14.75 -11.98 -2.36
CA GLY A 56 15.67 -11.55 -1.30
C GLY A 56 15.56 -10.06 -0.91
N GLU A 57 14.79 -9.27 -1.65
CA GLU A 57 14.59 -7.82 -1.47
C GLU A 57 13.16 -7.47 -1.05
N LYS A 58 12.31 -8.49 -0.86
CA LYS A 58 10.92 -8.29 -0.47
C LYS A 58 10.85 -7.49 0.84
N PRO A 59 10.03 -6.44 0.90
CA PRO A 59 9.83 -5.67 2.12
C PRO A 59 9.12 -6.51 3.19
N ASP A 60 9.48 -6.26 4.45
CA ASP A 60 8.83 -6.86 5.61
C ASP A 60 7.52 -6.14 5.93
N MET A 61 7.49 -4.82 5.71
CA MET A 61 6.32 -3.98 5.98
C MET A 61 6.18 -2.86 4.94
N VAL A 62 4.94 -2.49 4.66
CA VAL A 62 4.59 -1.35 3.81
C VAL A 62 3.99 -0.26 4.70
N ARG A 63 4.60 0.92 4.70
CA ARG A 63 4.11 2.10 5.42
C ARG A 63 3.48 3.06 4.43
N VAL A 64 2.30 3.57 4.75
CA VAL A 64 1.53 4.45 3.88
C VAL A 64 1.37 5.81 4.56
N SER A 65 1.55 6.87 3.77
CA SER A 65 1.24 8.24 4.16
C SER A 65 0.21 8.81 3.19
N ALA A 66 -0.99 9.10 3.69
CA ALA A 66 -2.11 9.58 2.89
C ALA A 66 -2.51 10.99 3.34
N ILE A 67 -2.63 11.93 2.40
CA ILE A 67 -3.25 13.23 2.66
C ILE A 67 -4.72 13.13 2.30
N VAL A 68 -5.58 13.36 3.29
CA VAL A 68 -7.05 13.31 3.14
C VAL A 68 -7.61 14.69 3.42
N GLU A 69 -8.55 15.14 2.59
CA GLU A 69 -9.23 16.41 2.79
C GLU A 69 -10.50 16.21 3.64
N VAL A 70 -10.49 16.71 4.87
CA VAL A 70 -11.65 16.67 5.77
C VAL A 70 -12.14 18.09 5.97
N GLY A 71 -13.33 18.41 5.44
CA GLY A 71 -13.93 19.73 5.65
C GLY A 71 -13.07 20.91 5.15
N LYS A 72 -12.31 20.72 4.06
CA LYS A 72 -11.32 21.67 3.48
C LYS A 72 -9.99 21.79 4.23
N GLU A 73 -9.78 21.00 5.27
CA GLU A 73 -8.48 20.89 5.93
C GLU A 73 -7.74 19.63 5.46
N PRO A 74 -6.51 19.75 4.95
CA PRO A 74 -5.71 18.60 4.61
C PRO A 74 -5.08 18.00 5.87
N ILE A 75 -5.42 16.75 6.15
CA ILE A 75 -4.90 15.96 7.26
C ILE A 75 -4.02 14.85 6.70
N LEU A 76 -2.80 14.75 7.24
CA LEU A 76 -1.88 13.66 6.95
C LEU A 76 -2.15 12.48 7.90
N TYR A 77 -2.42 11.33 7.33
CA TYR A 77 -2.51 10.04 8.02
C TYR A 77 -1.29 9.20 7.69
N VAL A 78 -0.61 8.66 8.70
CA VAL A 78 0.57 7.81 8.52
C VAL A 78 0.40 6.54 9.33
N GLY A 79 0.55 5.38 8.70
CA GLY A 79 0.42 4.09 9.37
C GLY A 79 1.01 2.92 8.58
N GLY A 80 0.99 1.73 9.18
CA GLY A 80 1.29 0.47 8.48
C GLY A 80 0.10 0.05 7.63
N LEU A 81 0.35 -0.42 6.41
CA LEU A 81 -0.70 -0.99 5.56
C LEU A 81 -1.01 -2.41 6.04
N ASP A 82 -2.27 -2.64 6.38
CA ASP A 82 -2.77 -3.96 6.75
C ASP A 82 -3.49 -4.63 5.57
N ASP A 83 -4.49 -3.94 4.99
CA ASP A 83 -5.27 -4.47 3.88
C ASP A 83 -5.71 -3.37 2.89
N PHE A 84 -6.17 -3.76 1.71
CA PHE A 84 -6.68 -2.86 0.69
C PHE A 84 -7.69 -3.54 -0.23
N PHE A 85 -8.68 -2.79 -0.69
CA PHE A 85 -9.76 -3.32 -1.52
C PHE A 85 -9.87 -2.57 -2.83
N PHE A 86 -10.29 -3.30 -3.86
CA PHE A 86 -10.53 -2.78 -5.19
C PHE A 86 -12.02 -2.63 -5.46
N ALA A 87 -12.36 -1.60 -6.23
CA ALA A 87 -13.67 -1.47 -6.84
C ALA A 87 -13.80 -2.42 -8.04
N ALA A 88 -15.03 -2.58 -8.54
CA ALA A 88 -15.32 -3.48 -9.67
C ALA A 88 -14.61 -3.09 -10.98
N ASP A 89 -14.15 -1.84 -11.08
CA ASP A 89 -13.37 -1.30 -12.19
C ASP A 89 -11.85 -1.56 -12.08
N GLY A 90 -11.39 -2.15 -10.97
CA GLY A 90 -9.98 -2.40 -10.69
C GLY A 90 -9.23 -1.22 -10.06
N GLN A 91 -9.92 -0.10 -9.77
CA GLN A 91 -9.34 1.01 -9.02
C GLN A 91 -9.29 0.69 -7.53
N LEU A 92 -8.37 1.35 -6.82
CA LEU A 92 -8.29 1.26 -5.37
C LEU A 92 -9.53 1.93 -4.75
N ASP A 93 -10.29 1.20 -3.95
CA ASP A 93 -11.51 1.68 -3.29
C ASP A 93 -11.20 2.20 -1.88
N ARG A 94 -10.58 1.35 -1.04
CA ARG A 94 -10.22 1.70 0.33
C ARG A 94 -8.93 1.03 0.76
N ILE A 95 -8.22 1.71 1.66
CA ILE A 95 -7.04 1.19 2.34
C ILE A 95 -7.33 1.07 3.83
N VAL A 96 -6.78 0.02 4.44
CA VAL A 96 -6.87 -0.26 5.87
C VAL A 96 -5.47 -0.11 6.46
N LEU A 97 -5.36 0.80 7.42
CA LEU A 97 -4.10 1.15 8.07
C LEU A 97 -4.16 0.79 9.55
N GLN A 98 -3.04 0.31 10.09
CA GLN A 98 -2.82 0.05 11.50
C GLN A 98 -1.83 1.06 12.11
N GLN A 99 -1.90 1.23 13.43
CA GLN A 99 -1.01 2.10 14.20
C GLN A 99 -0.93 3.51 13.60
N VAL A 100 -2.10 4.07 13.28
CA VAL A 100 -2.17 5.31 12.51
C VAL A 100 -2.01 6.53 13.41
N VAL A 101 -1.19 7.46 12.95
CA VAL A 101 -1.09 8.81 13.49
C VAL A 101 -1.67 9.82 12.51
N ARG A 102 -2.35 10.84 13.04
CA ARG A 102 -2.85 11.99 12.27
C ARG A 102 -2.05 13.25 12.58
N ARG A 103 -1.86 14.08 11.56
CA ARG A 103 -1.25 15.41 11.64
C ARG A 103 -1.98 16.39 10.71
N PRO A 104 -2.66 17.42 11.23
CA PRO A 104 -3.18 18.50 10.40
C PRO A 104 -2.05 19.31 9.77
N LEU A 105 -2.08 19.51 8.44
CA LEU A 105 -1.04 20.31 7.77
C LEU A 105 -1.19 21.82 8.00
N SER A 106 -2.39 22.28 8.39
CA SER A 106 -2.64 23.68 8.77
C SER A 106 -1.80 24.14 9.96
N SER A 107 -1.33 23.20 10.79
CA SER A 107 -0.49 23.46 11.97
C SER A 107 1.01 23.51 11.64
N ASP A 108 1.39 23.28 10.37
CA ASP A 108 2.76 23.43 9.92
C ASP A 108 3.06 24.91 9.68
N LYS A 109 3.64 25.56 10.69
CA LYS A 109 4.16 26.92 10.56
C LYS A 109 5.16 26.99 9.39
N PRO A 110 5.13 28.05 8.57
CA PRO A 110 6.23 28.32 7.65
C PRO A 110 7.50 28.49 8.49
N ALA A 111 8.57 27.80 8.11
CA ALA A 111 9.84 27.80 8.83
C ALA A 111 10.40 29.22 8.98
N ALA A 112 10.06 29.90 10.07
CA ALA A 112 10.92 30.92 10.62
C ALA A 112 12.07 30.17 11.29
N VAL A 113 13.26 30.36 10.74
CA VAL A 113 14.54 29.81 11.19
C VAL A 113 14.78 30.22 12.64
N SER A 114 14.30 29.42 13.59
CA SER A 114 14.83 29.41 14.95
C SER A 114 15.84 28.27 15.04
N HIS A 115 17.02 28.53 14.46
CA HIS A 115 18.24 27.89 14.92
C HIS A 115 18.43 28.27 16.38
N CYS A 116 18.05 27.36 17.30
CA CYS A 116 18.46 27.23 18.70
C CYS A 116 17.34 26.46 19.45
N GLY A 117 17.37 25.13 19.42
CA GLY A 117 16.44 24.28 20.15
C GLY A 117 16.21 22.95 19.44
N ASN A 118 16.34 21.84 20.17
CA ASN A 118 16.27 20.47 19.69
C ASN A 118 15.10 20.25 18.69
N ALA A 119 15.44 20.04 17.41
CA ALA A 119 14.46 19.84 16.34
C ALA A 119 13.59 18.58 16.55
N GLU A 120 14.07 17.60 17.33
CA GLU A 120 13.42 16.32 17.56
C GLU A 120 12.21 16.41 18.53
N GLU A 121 12.22 17.37 19.46
CA GLU A 121 11.12 17.56 20.43
C GLU A 121 9.92 18.28 19.78
N ALA A 122 10.15 19.13 18.78
CA ALA A 122 9.11 19.89 18.10
C ALA A 122 8.29 19.04 17.10
N GLU A 123 8.85 17.95 16.58
CA GLU A 123 8.18 17.03 15.66
C GLU A 123 7.32 15.99 16.39
N SER A 124 7.77 15.52 17.55
CA SER A 124 7.10 14.47 18.32
C SER A 124 5.73 14.88 18.87
N GLY A 125 5.51 16.17 19.14
CA GLY A 125 4.25 16.67 19.71
C GLY A 125 3.10 16.94 18.71
N ARG A 126 3.32 16.75 17.40
CA ARG A 126 2.33 17.08 16.34
C ARG A 126 1.64 15.86 15.72
N PHE A 127 2.07 14.67 16.09
CA PHE A 127 1.47 13.43 15.65
C PHE A 127 0.53 12.94 16.75
N TYR A 128 -0.76 12.94 16.45
CA TYR A 128 -1.77 12.46 17.37
C TYR A 128 -2.10 11.01 16.99
N PRO A 129 -1.91 10.03 17.88
CA PRO A 129 -2.39 8.68 17.61
C PRO A 129 -3.91 8.70 17.48
N ILE A 130 -4.42 7.80 16.64
CA ILE A 130 -5.86 7.56 16.54
C ILE A 130 -6.15 6.32 17.39
N ASP A 131 -7.10 6.45 18.31
CA ASP A 131 -7.57 5.32 19.10
C ASP A 131 -8.35 4.35 18.19
N GLY A 132 -7.90 3.10 18.14
CA GLY A 132 -8.50 2.03 17.35
C GLY A 132 -7.46 1.12 16.70
N ASP A 133 -7.84 -0.12 16.42
CA ASP A 133 -6.93 -1.11 15.82
C ASP A 133 -6.73 -0.87 14.32
N TYR A 134 -7.79 -0.43 13.63
CA TYR A 134 -7.81 -0.23 12.18
C TYR A 134 -8.44 1.10 11.80
N LEU A 135 -7.80 1.83 10.88
CA LEU A 135 -8.36 3.00 10.22
C LEU A 135 -8.63 2.66 8.76
N VAL A 136 -9.87 2.85 8.32
CA VAL A 136 -10.27 2.66 6.93
C VAL A 136 -10.39 4.01 6.23
N ILE A 137 -9.64 4.20 5.15
CA ILE A 137 -9.67 5.43 4.35
C ILE A 137 -10.14 5.07 2.94
N ARG A 138 -11.16 5.76 2.44
CA ARG A 138 -11.58 5.65 1.03
C ARG A 138 -10.61 6.39 0.14
N TYR A 139 -10.19 5.77 -0.94
CA TYR A 139 -9.26 6.35 -1.90
C TYR A 139 -9.85 7.60 -2.59
N SER A 140 -11.16 7.68 -2.76
CA SER A 140 -11.85 8.87 -3.29
C SER A 140 -11.58 10.15 -2.49
N ASP A 141 -11.28 9.99 -1.20
CA ASP A 141 -11.09 11.08 -0.25
C ASP A 141 -9.58 11.42 -0.09
N VAL A 142 -8.70 10.59 -0.67
CA VAL A 142 -7.24 10.76 -0.65
C VAL A 142 -6.80 11.67 -1.80
N LYS A 143 -6.05 12.73 -1.47
CA LYS A 143 -5.42 13.61 -2.47
C LYS A 143 -4.07 13.10 -2.95
N THR A 144 -3.27 12.63 -2.02
CA THR A 144 -1.91 12.14 -2.29
C THR A 144 -1.65 10.92 -1.44
N LEU A 145 -1.06 9.89 -2.05
CA LEU A 145 -0.67 8.64 -1.41
C LEU A 145 0.82 8.41 -1.61
N ASN A 146 1.58 8.32 -0.52
CA ASN A 146 2.98 7.92 -0.53
C ASN A 146 3.12 6.53 0.08
N VAL A 147 3.90 5.67 -0.57
CA VAL A 147 4.12 4.27 -0.16
C VAL A 147 5.61 4.08 0.11
N GLN A 148 5.94 3.65 1.32
CA GLN A 148 7.29 3.39 1.77
C GLN A 148 7.45 1.90 2.10
N PHE A 149 8.45 1.27 1.49
CA PHE A 149 8.82 -0.11 1.77
C PHE A 149 9.87 -0.16 2.87
N ILE A 150 9.62 -0.94 3.92
CA ILE A 150 10.52 -1.08 5.06
C ILE A 150 11.05 -2.52 5.09
N LYS A 151 12.37 -2.65 5.17
CA LYS A 151 13.08 -3.91 5.34
C LYS A 151 13.77 -3.93 6.69
N LEU A 152 13.49 -4.94 7.49
CA LEU A 152 14.09 -5.16 8.80
C LEU A 152 15.41 -5.90 8.59
N THR A 153 16.53 -5.22 8.87
CA THR A 153 17.82 -5.91 8.96
C THR A 153 17.95 -6.49 10.35
N SER A 154 18.11 -7.82 10.44
CA SER A 154 18.47 -8.48 11.69
C SER A 154 19.91 -8.08 12.02
N SER A 155 20.08 -7.13 12.95
CA SER A 155 21.40 -6.89 13.54
C SER A 155 21.79 -8.14 14.35
N PRO A 156 22.93 -8.80 14.08
CA PRO A 156 23.38 -9.89 14.93
C PRO A 156 23.62 -9.31 16.34
N MET A 157 22.84 -9.78 17.31
CA MET A 157 23.13 -9.52 18.73
C MET A 157 24.47 -10.18 19.04
N THR A 158 25.52 -9.36 19.13
CA THR A 158 26.80 -9.77 19.69
C THR A 158 26.58 -10.09 21.16
N THR A 159 26.42 -11.38 21.47
CA THR A 159 26.56 -11.89 22.83
C THR A 159 28.01 -11.69 23.23
N GLU A 160 28.32 -10.58 23.91
CA GLU A 160 29.56 -10.46 24.67
C GLU A 160 29.46 -11.41 25.88
N ALA A 161 30.43 -12.32 25.95
CA ALA A 161 30.60 -13.34 26.99
C ALA A 161 31.47 -12.81 28.15
#